data_AF-A0A2V5QC54-F1
#
_entry.id   AF-A0A2V5QC54-F1
#
_cell.length_a   1.000
_cell.length_b   1.000
_cell.length_c   1.000
_cell.angle_alpha   90.00
_cell.angle_beta   90.00
_cell.angle_gamma   90.00
#
_symmetry.space_group_name_H-M   'P 1'
#
loop_
_entity.id
_entity.type
_entity.pdbx_description
1 polymer ?
#
loop_
_entity_poly.entity_id
_entity_poly.type
_entity_poly.pdbx_seq_one_letter_code
_entity_poly.pdbx_strand_id
1 'polypeptide(L)'
;MKITTITVNAGRTFKHPHEDYSNLRPSVSMTATLDEGDDPSKVTQQLQARAEQLVEDHKRSLLQSIEDLYQLSTRQAEVRGLQKELERAQRRLDEIRSEHPQLTDGQPQL
;
A
#
# COMPACT_ATOMS: atom_id res chain seq x y z
N MET A 1 7.48 43.40 -18.18
CA MET A 1 6.71 42.15 -18.32
C MET A 1 6.07 41.88 -16.95
N LYS A 2 4.74 41.75 -16.84
CA LYS A 2 4.03 41.49 -15.55
C LYS A 2 3.74 39.99 -15.49
N ILE A 3 4.28 39.30 -14.49
CA ILE A 3 3.97 37.88 -14.23
C ILE A 3 2.67 37.86 -13.44
N THR A 4 1.66 37.13 -13.90
CA THR A 4 0.35 37.03 -13.24
C THR A 4 0.08 35.62 -12.69
N THR A 5 0.79 34.62 -13.21
CA THR A 5 0.58 33.23 -12.85
C THR A 5 1.92 32.52 -12.78
N ILE A 6 2.10 31.69 -11.76
CA ILE A 6 3.25 30.81 -11.59
C ILE A 6 2.73 29.38 -11.47
N THR A 7 3.24 28.48 -12.32
CA THR A 7 2.94 27.06 -12.24
C THR A 7 4.21 26.29 -11.95
N VAL A 8 4.18 25.46 -10.91
CA VAL A 8 5.27 24.56 -10.52
C VAL A 8 4.81 23.12 -10.69
N ASN A 9 5.67 22.30 -11.27
CA ASN A 9 5.48 20.86 -11.36
C ASN A 9 6.58 20.17 -10.57
N ALA A 10 6.19 19.44 -9.53
CA ALA A 10 7.10 18.61 -8.75
C ALA A 10 6.78 17.13 -9.01
N GLY A 11 7.82 16.30 -9.09
CA GLY A 11 7.69 14.86 -9.24
C GLY A 11 8.86 14.12 -8.60
N ARG A 12 8.59 12.91 -8.14
CA ARG A 12 9.61 11.98 -7.63
C ARG A 12 9.40 10.64 -8.30
N THR A 13 10.50 9.99 -8.66
CA THR A 13 10.46 8.62 -9.17
C THR A 13 11.10 7.72 -8.13
N PHE A 14 10.46 6.60 -7.81
CA PHE A 14 11.00 5.59 -6.92
C PHE A 14 10.63 4.19 -7.40
N LYS A 15 11.42 3.19 -7.02
CA LYS A 15 11.18 1.79 -7.35
C LYS A 15 10.07 1.21 -6.47
N HIS A 16 9.25 0.33 -7.03
CA HIS A 16 8.30 -0.44 -6.24
C HIS A 16 9.05 -1.39 -5.29
N PRO A 17 8.76 -1.40 -3.97
CA PRO A 17 9.49 -2.21 -2.99
C PRO A 17 9.42 -3.72 -3.22
N HIS A 18 8.31 -4.20 -3.77
CA HIS A 18 8.00 -5.64 -3.92
C HIS A 18 7.94 -6.11 -5.39
N GLU A 19 8.33 -5.27 -6.35
CA GLU A 19 8.29 -5.60 -7.78
C GLU A 19 9.54 -5.08 -8.51
N ASP A 20 10.27 -5.97 -9.19
CA ASP A 20 11.61 -5.66 -9.74
C ASP A 20 11.62 -4.75 -10.99
N TYR A 21 10.47 -4.54 -11.64
CA TYR A 21 10.37 -3.80 -12.91
C TYR A 21 9.32 -2.70 -12.91
N SER A 22 8.81 -2.32 -11.73
CA SER A 22 7.78 -1.32 -11.57
C SER A 22 8.35 -0.05 -10.92
N ASN A 23 8.20 1.09 -11.59
CA ASN A 23 8.58 2.39 -11.06
C ASN A 23 7.31 3.23 -10.86
N LEU A 24 7.25 3.90 -9.71
CA LEU A 24 6.16 4.79 -9.36
C LEU A 24 6.63 6.24 -9.47
N ARG A 25 5.75 7.10 -10.00
CA ARG A 25 6.05 8.52 -10.22
C ARG A 25 4.90 9.42 -9.73
N PRO A 26 4.76 9.64 -8.42
CA PRO A 26 3.87 10.68 -7.91
C PRO A 26 4.34 12.06 -8.40
N SER A 27 3.38 12.87 -8.82
CA SER A 27 3.60 14.26 -9.21
C SER A 27 2.48 15.15 -8.71
N VAL A 28 2.82 16.43 -8.53
CA VAL A 28 1.88 17.49 -8.18
C VAL A 28 2.16 18.67 -9.09
N SER A 29 1.09 19.27 -9.60
CA SER A 29 1.13 20.57 -10.27
C SER A 29 0.45 21.59 -9.36
N MET A 30 1.13 22.69 -9.07
CA MET A 30 0.59 23.78 -8.27
C MET A 30 0.62 25.07 -9.10
N THR A 31 -0.47 25.81 -9.06
CA THR A 31 -0.58 27.10 -9.72
C THR A 31 -0.92 28.17 -8.69
N ALA A 32 -0.16 29.26 -8.69
CA ALA A 32 -0.44 30.46 -7.92
C ALA A 32 -0.74 31.63 -8.87
N THR A 33 -1.74 32.42 -8.53
CA THR A 33 -2.02 33.72 -9.16
C THR A 33 -1.38 34.80 -8.30
N LEU A 34 -0.71 35.77 -8.93
CA LEU A 34 -0.01 36.86 -8.25
C LEU A 34 -0.90 38.11 -8.19
N ASP A 35 -0.96 38.74 -7.03
CA ASP A 35 -1.62 40.03 -6.82
C ASP A 35 -0.66 41.21 -7.07
N GLU A 36 -1.21 42.42 -7.11
CA GLU A 36 -0.38 43.63 -7.25
C GLU A 36 0.48 43.87 -6.00
N GLY A 37 1.81 43.85 -6.21
CA GLY A 37 2.79 44.02 -5.13
C GLY A 37 3.46 42.72 -4.69
N ASP A 38 3.00 41.57 -5.18
CA ASP A 38 3.69 40.30 -4.93
C ASP A 38 5.09 40.27 -5.56
N ASP A 39 6.03 39.66 -4.85
CA ASP A 39 7.35 39.32 -5.37
C ASP A 39 7.30 37.95 -6.04
N PRO A 40 7.36 37.87 -7.38
CA PRO A 40 7.24 36.60 -8.10
C PRO A 40 8.33 35.60 -7.70
N SER A 41 9.51 36.07 -7.29
CA SER A 41 10.62 35.20 -6.90
C SER A 41 10.32 34.51 -5.57
N LYS A 42 9.79 35.24 -4.59
CA LYS A 42 9.39 34.66 -3.30
C LYS A 42 8.23 33.70 -3.46
N VAL A 43 7.21 34.07 -4.24
CA VAL A 43 6.06 33.20 -4.49
C VAL A 43 6.49 31.92 -5.21
N THR A 44 7.40 32.01 -6.19
CA THR A 44 7.98 30.81 -6.84
C THR A 44 8.64 29.89 -5.82
N GLN A 45 9.51 30.43 -4.95
CA GLN A 45 10.23 29.62 -3.96
C GLN A 45 9.28 28.94 -2.97
N GLN A 46 8.27 29.65 -2.49
CA GLN A 46 7.25 29.10 -1.60
C GLN A 46 6.42 28.01 -2.28
N LEU A 47 6.00 28.26 -3.53
CA LEU A 47 5.22 27.31 -4.32
C LEU A 47 6.04 26.04 -4.62
N GLN A 48 7.32 26.20 -4.95
CA GLN A 48 8.28 25.11 -5.15
C GLN A 48 8.45 24.26 -3.89
N ALA A 49 8.77 24.89 -2.76
CA ALA A 49 8.95 24.17 -1.50
C ALA A 49 7.70 23.38 -1.11
N ARG A 50 6.52 23.97 -1.29
CA ARG A 50 5.24 23.32 -0.99
C ARG A 50 4.94 22.16 -1.93
N ALA A 51 5.18 22.33 -3.23
CA ALA A 51 5.00 21.27 -4.22
C ALA A 51 5.93 20.08 -3.94
N GLU A 52 7.19 20.35 -3.57
CA GLU A 52 8.17 19.32 -3.23
C GLU A 52 7.79 18.57 -1.95
N GLN A 53 7.33 19.28 -0.92
CA GLN A 53 6.85 18.66 0.31
C GLN A 53 5.65 17.74 0.04
N LEU A 54 4.65 18.22 -0.71
CA LEU A 54 3.46 17.42 -1.04
C LEU A 54 3.80 16.15 -1.81
N VAL A 55 4.74 16.22 -2.76
CA VAL A 55 5.16 15.03 -3.52
C VAL A 55 5.91 14.05 -2.63
N GLU A 56 6.75 14.52 -1.71
CA GLU A 56 7.46 13.66 -0.77
C GLU A 56 6.51 12.98 0.23
N ASP A 57 5.52 13.72 0.76
CA ASP A 57 4.48 13.16 1.63
C ASP A 57 3.64 12.12 0.87
N HIS A 58 3.27 12.40 -0.38
CA HIS A 58 2.55 11.45 -1.23
C HIS A 58 3.40 10.18 -1.48
N LYS A 59 4.70 10.33 -1.75
CA LYS A 59 5.62 9.19 -1.88
C LYS A 59 5.63 8.31 -0.62
N ARG A 60 5.73 8.93 0.56
CA ARG A 60 5.73 8.20 1.85
C ARG A 60 4.42 7.46 2.07
N SER A 61 3.28 8.11 1.79
CA SER A 61 1.98 7.47 1.87
C SER A 61 1.85 6.28 0.92
N LEU A 62 2.34 6.40 -0.32
CA LEU A 62 2.32 5.29 -1.28
C LEU A 62 3.16 4.12 -0.82
N LEU A 63 4.36 4.36 -0.30
CA LEU A 63 5.23 3.32 0.23
C LEU A 63 4.56 2.56 1.39
N GLN A 64 3.91 3.27 2.31
CA GLN A 64 3.19 2.65 3.42
C GLN A 64 2.02 1.80 2.91
N SER A 65 1.19 2.33 2.01
CA SER A 65 0.06 1.59 1.46
C SER A 65 0.48 0.33 0.71
N ILE A 66 1.60 0.39 -0.02
CA ILE A 66 2.16 -0.78 -0.72
C ILE A 66 2.58 -1.86 0.27
N GLU A 67 3.25 -1.47 1.36
CA GLU A 67 3.66 -2.41 2.41
C GLU A 67 2.45 -3.05 3.08
N ASP A 68 1.44 -2.25 3.46
CA ASP A 68 0.23 -2.75 4.10
C ASP A 68 -0.52 -3.76 3.21
N LEU A 69 -0.64 -3.46 1.91
CA LEU A 69 -1.25 -4.35 0.93
C LEU A 69 -0.46 -5.65 0.75
N TYR A 70 0.88 -5.56 0.73
CA TYR A 70 1.74 -6.73 0.63
C TYR A 70 1.61 -7.64 1.84
N GLN A 71 1.64 -7.08 3.06
CA GLN A 71 1.44 -7.83 4.29
C GLN A 71 0.08 -8.50 4.32
N LEU A 72 -0.98 -7.77 3.94
CA LEU A 72 -2.33 -8.34 3.86
C LEU A 72 -2.40 -9.51 2.88
N SER A 73 -1.83 -9.36 1.69
CA SER A 73 -1.78 -10.43 0.68
C SER A 73 -1.06 -11.69 1.20
N THR A 74 0.08 -11.49 1.87
CA THR A 74 0.86 -12.57 2.48
C THR A 74 0.05 -13.31 3.56
N ARG A 75 -0.62 -12.58 4.45
CA ARG A 75 -1.48 -13.18 5.48
C ARG A 75 -2.68 -13.91 4.91
N GLN A 76 -3.28 -13.39 3.84
CA GLN A 76 -4.36 -14.11 3.14
C GLN A 76 -3.87 -15.42 2.52
N ALA A 77 -2.65 -15.43 1.96
CA ALA A 77 -2.06 -16.65 1.42
C ALA A 77 -1.80 -17.68 2.53
N GLU A 78 -1.29 -17.25 3.67
CA GLU A 78 -1.07 -18.08 4.86
C GLU A 78 -2.38 -18.70 5.36
N VAL A 79 -3.43 -17.89 5.55
CA VAL A 79 -4.76 -18.37 5.97
C VAL A 79 -5.31 -19.43 5.01
N ARG A 80 -5.20 -19.20 3.70
CA ARG A 80 -5.63 -20.19 2.69
C ARG A 80 -4.81 -21.48 2.76
N GLY A 81 -3.52 -21.40 3.10
CA GLY A 81 -2.67 -22.56 3.34
C GLY A 81 -3.16 -23.38 4.54
N LEU A 82 -3.33 -22.72 5.67
CA LEU A 82 -3.80 -23.33 6.92
C LEU A 82 -5.18 -23.96 6.78
N GLN A 83 -6.10 -23.31 6.05
CA GLN A 83 -7.43 -23.88 5.78
C GLN A 83 -7.32 -25.21 5.00
N LYS A 84 -6.46 -25.28 3.99
CA LYS A 84 -6.24 -26.53 3.23
C LYS A 84 -5.61 -27.62 4.10
N GLU A 85 -4.70 -27.26 4.99
CA GLU A 85 -4.10 -28.20 5.95
C GLU A 85 -5.13 -28.74 6.93
N LEU A 86 -5.97 -27.87 7.48
CA LEU A 86 -7.08 -28.24 8.37
C LEU A 86 -8.04 -29.21 7.67
N GLU A 87 -8.45 -28.91 6.44
CA GLU A 87 -9.32 -29.80 5.65
C GLU A 87 -8.70 -31.18 5.44
N ARG A 88 -7.40 -31.23 5.12
CA ARG A 88 -6.68 -32.50 4.96
C ARG A 88 -6.59 -33.28 6.27
N ALA A 89 -6.27 -32.60 7.37
CA ALA A 89 -6.21 -33.20 8.68
C ALA A 89 -7.58 -33.75 9.11
N GLN A 90 -8.66 -32.99 8.88
CA GLN A 90 -10.02 -33.43 9.18
C GLN A 90 -10.40 -34.68 8.38
N ARG A 91 -10.17 -34.67 7.07
CA ARG A 91 -10.42 -35.87 6.24
C ARG A 91 -9.64 -37.08 6.75
N ARG A 92 -8.38 -36.88 7.15
CA ARG A 92 -7.55 -37.96 7.68
C ARG A 92 -8.08 -38.49 9.01
N LEU A 93 -8.56 -37.62 9.89
CA LEU A 93 -9.23 -38.03 11.13
C LEU A 93 -10.49 -38.84 10.85
N ASP A 94 -11.29 -38.43 9.88
CA ASP A 94 -12.52 -39.12 9.51
C ASP A 94 -12.24 -40.49 8.89
N GLU A 95 -11.21 -40.60 8.05
CA GLU A 95 -10.69 -41.88 7.54
C GLU A 95 -10.30 -42.81 8.70
N ILE A 96 -9.45 -42.34 9.62
CA ILE A 96 -8.98 -43.13 10.78
C ILE A 96 -10.16 -43.57 11.66
N ARG A 97 -11.14 -42.69 11.90
CA ARG A 97 -12.35 -43.01 12.67
C ARG A 97 -13.20 -44.07 11.96
N SER A 98 -13.30 -44.02 10.63
CA SER A 98 -14.02 -45.02 9.86
C SER A 98 -13.34 -46.40 9.88
N GLU A 99 -12.01 -46.43 9.88
CA GLU A 99 -11.20 -47.65 9.99
C GLU A 99 -11.21 -48.21 11.43
N HIS A 100 -11.40 -47.35 12.42
CA HIS A 100 -11.36 -47.70 13.84
C HIS A 100 -12.57 -47.14 14.61
N PRO A 101 -13.78 -47.75 14.48
CA PRO A 101 -15.02 -47.26 15.10
C PRO A 101 -14.94 -47.07 16.62
N GLN A 102 -14.10 -47.86 17.29
CA GLN A 102 -13.80 -47.78 18.73
C GLN A 102 -13.17 -46.44 19.18
N LEU A 103 -12.65 -45.63 18.24
CA LEU A 103 -12.16 -44.28 18.52
C LEU A 103 -13.28 -43.22 18.55
N THR A 104 -14.47 -43.55 18.06
CA THR A 104 -15.62 -42.64 17.97
C THR A 104 -16.49 -42.66 19.24
N ASP A 105 -16.51 -43.78 19.97
CA ASP A 105 -17.36 -43.97 21.15
C ASP A 105 -16.78 -43.40 22.46
N GLY A 106 -15.62 -42.73 22.41
CA GLY A 106 -14.87 -42.30 23.59
C GLY A 106 -14.81 -40.79 23.88
N GLN A 107 -15.43 -39.93 23.07
CA GLN A 107 -15.45 -38.47 23.34
C GLN A 107 -16.79 -38.07 23.99
N PRO A 108 -16.81 -37.59 25.26
CA PRO A 108 -18.00 -36.95 25.80
C PRO A 108 -18.26 -35.68 25.00
N GLN A 109 -19.49 -35.53 24.52
CA GLN A 109 -19.98 -34.32 23.86
C GLN A 109 -19.86 -33.15 24.84
N LEU A 110 -19.07 -32.13 24.47
CA LEU A 110 -19.06 -30.80 25.09
C LEU A 110 -19.40 -29.78 24.01
#